data_AF-A0A0A1MNG8-F1
#
_entry.id   AF-A0A0A1MNG8-F1
#
_cell.length_a   1.000
_cell.length_b   1.000
_cell.length_c   1.000
_cell.angle_alpha   90.00
_cell.angle_beta   90.00
_cell.angle_gamma   90.00
#
_symmetry.space_group_name_H-M   'P 1'
#
loop_
_entity.id
_entity.type
_entity.pdbx_description
1 polymer ?
#
loop_
_entity_poly.entity_id
_entity_poly.type
_entity_poly.pdbx_seq_one_letter_code
_entity_poly.pdbx_strand_id
1 'polypeptide(L)'
;MNREFLKELGLEDEAIDKIMAEHGKTVNQTKDELTSAQSERDSLKEQLSERDTQLEDLRGKAQGNEELQATIDSLKEANTQAKESYEKQLKEQKFNYELDRELMAAQARNPVAVRALLDTEVIKLDEDGKIKGLSEQLEGLKESDSYLFTSEEGAPPSSSNFNPGSKQKMNNPKDVDPYEAGRQRALERHKKEEK
;
A
#
# COMPACT_ATOMS: atom_id res chain seq x y z
N MET A 1 -13.35 -10.38 -5.64
CA MET A 1 -14.69 -10.10 -5.08
C MET A 1 -15.62 -11.28 -5.31
N ASN A 2 -16.35 -11.75 -4.29
CA ASN A 2 -17.36 -12.81 -4.43
C ASN A 2 -18.76 -12.20 -4.24
N ARG A 3 -19.69 -12.52 -5.15
CA ARG A 3 -21.09 -12.10 -5.09
C ARG A 3 -21.78 -12.61 -3.82
N GLU A 4 -21.53 -13.85 -3.41
CA GLU A 4 -22.16 -14.48 -2.23
C GLU A 4 -21.79 -13.72 -0.95
N PHE A 5 -20.51 -13.38 -0.79
CA PHE A 5 -20.02 -12.56 0.31
C PHE A 5 -20.72 -11.19 0.37
N LEU A 6 -20.93 -10.53 -0.77
CA LEU A 6 -21.62 -9.24 -0.82
C LEU A 6 -23.11 -9.37 -0.47
N LYS A 7 -23.75 -10.49 -0.83
CA LYS A 7 -25.13 -10.81 -0.42
C LYS A 7 -25.24 -11.06 1.07
N GLU A 8 -24.29 -11.78 1.66
CA GLU A 8 -24.23 -12.03 3.11
C GLU A 8 -24.05 -10.74 3.92
N LEU A 9 -23.40 -9.72 3.36
CA LEU A 9 -23.30 -8.37 3.93
C LEU A 9 -24.61 -7.56 3.84
N GLY A 10 -25.67 -8.12 3.24
CA GLY A 10 -26.98 -7.47 3.13
C GLY A 10 -27.07 -6.40 2.05
N LEU A 11 -26.16 -6.41 1.07
CA LEU A 11 -26.20 -5.48 -0.06
C LEU A 11 -27.29 -5.88 -1.06
N GLU A 12 -27.95 -4.87 -1.64
CA GLU A 12 -28.96 -5.07 -2.69
C GLU A 12 -28.31 -5.52 -4.00
N ASP A 13 -29.01 -6.38 -4.76
CA ASP A 13 -28.48 -6.96 -6.01
C ASP A 13 -27.97 -5.91 -7.01
N GLU A 14 -28.63 -4.75 -7.11
CA GLU A 14 -28.19 -3.65 -7.99
C GLU A 14 -26.86 -3.02 -7.53
N ALA A 15 -26.67 -2.86 -6.21
CA ALA A 15 -25.42 -2.37 -5.66
C ALA A 15 -24.29 -3.40 -5.85
N ILE A 16 -24.60 -4.68 -5.69
CA ILE A 16 -23.67 -5.79 -5.94
C ILE A 16 -23.22 -5.81 -7.40
N ASP A 17 -24.13 -5.62 -8.34
CA ASP A 17 -23.80 -5.58 -9.78
C ASP A 17 -22.84 -4.43 -10.11
N LYS A 18 -23.08 -3.23 -9.57
CA LYS A 18 -22.20 -2.06 -9.76
C LYS A 18 -20.81 -2.29 -9.14
N ILE A 19 -20.75 -2.85 -7.93
CA ILE A 19 -19.49 -3.16 -7.24
C ILE A 19 -18.68 -4.20 -8.02
N MET A 20 -19.33 -5.27 -8.49
CA MET A 20 -18.67 -6.31 -9.27
C MET A 20 -18.19 -5.78 -10.62
N ALA A 21 -18.94 -4.88 -11.26
CA ALA A 21 -18.54 -4.23 -12.50
C ALA A 21 -17.28 -3.36 -12.31
N GLU A 22 -17.25 -2.49 -11.29
CA GLU A 22 -16.08 -1.66 -10.99
C GLU A 22 -14.88 -2.50 -10.56
N HIS A 23 -15.06 -3.52 -9.70
CA HIS A 23 -13.98 -4.45 -9.36
C HIS A 23 -13.46 -5.18 -10.60
N GLY A 24 -14.34 -5.64 -11.50
CA GLY A 24 -13.95 -6.27 -12.76
C GLY A 24 -13.11 -5.35 -13.63
N LYS A 25 -13.47 -4.06 -13.70
CA LYS A 25 -12.68 -3.04 -14.40
C LYS A 25 -11.29 -2.87 -13.79
N THR A 26 -11.19 -2.74 -12.46
CA THR A 26 -9.90 -2.63 -11.77
C THR A 26 -9.03 -3.86 -11.96
N VAL A 27 -9.60 -5.07 -11.86
CA VAL A 27 -8.86 -6.33 -12.07
C VAL A 27 -8.34 -6.43 -13.50
N ASN A 28 -9.16 -6.09 -14.49
CA ASN A 28 -8.74 -6.11 -15.89
C ASN A 28 -7.62 -5.09 -16.14
N GLN A 29 -7.75 -3.86 -15.62
CA GLN A 29 -6.69 -2.85 -15.70
C GLN A 29 -5.39 -3.32 -15.06
N THR A 30 -5.46 -3.87 -13.85
CA THR A 30 -4.28 -4.39 -13.13
C THR A 30 -3.63 -5.55 -13.90
N LYS A 31 -4.44 -6.41 -14.54
CA LYS A 31 -3.94 -7.52 -15.35
C LYS A 31 -3.26 -7.03 -16.63
N ASP A 32 -3.82 -6.01 -17.27
CA ASP A 32 -3.23 -5.40 -18.47
C ASP A 32 -1.90 -4.73 -18.12
N GLU A 33 -1.84 -3.96 -17.03
CA GLU A 33 -0.62 -3.36 -16.51
C GLU A 33 0.44 -4.42 -16.16
N LEU A 34 0.04 -5.50 -15.48
CA LEU A 34 0.93 -6.61 -15.16
C LEU A 34 1.49 -7.26 -16.43
N THR A 35 0.64 -7.49 -17.43
CA THR A 35 1.05 -8.11 -18.71
C THR A 35 1.99 -7.19 -19.49
N SER A 36 1.74 -5.88 -19.49
CA SER A 36 2.62 -4.88 -20.09
C SER A 36 3.98 -4.87 -19.40
N ALA A 37 4.00 -4.77 -18.07
CA ALA A 37 5.22 -4.78 -17.27
C ALA A 37 6.03 -6.08 -17.45
N GLN A 38 5.35 -7.22 -17.56
CA GLN A 38 5.99 -8.51 -17.83
C GLN A 38 6.66 -8.52 -19.22
N SER A 39 5.96 -7.99 -20.23
CA SER A 39 6.44 -7.91 -21.61
C SER A 39 7.62 -6.96 -21.75
N GLU A 40 7.55 -5.77 -21.13
CA GLU A 40 8.64 -4.81 -21.07
C GLU A 40 9.88 -5.41 -20.39
N ARG A 41 9.68 -6.09 -19.25
CA ARG A 41 10.76 -6.79 -18.55
C ARG A 41 11.42 -7.85 -19.41
N ASP A 42 10.65 -8.64 -20.16
CA ASP A 42 11.19 -9.67 -21.04
C ASP A 42 11.95 -9.05 -22.24
N SER A 43 11.42 -7.98 -22.83
CA SER A 43 12.12 -7.22 -23.88
C SER A 43 13.43 -6.61 -23.38
N LEU A 44 13.45 -6.02 -22.18
CA LEU A 44 14.66 -5.46 -21.58
C LEU A 44 15.71 -6.55 -21.29
N LYS A 45 15.29 -7.75 -20.88
CA LYS A 45 16.20 -8.90 -20.71
C LYS A 45 16.83 -9.32 -22.03
N GLU A 46 16.04 -9.38 -23.10
CA GLU A 46 16.55 -9.69 -24.44
C GLU A 46 17.55 -8.62 -24.91
N GLN A 47 17.22 -7.34 -24.77
CA GLN A 47 18.11 -6.23 -25.10
C GLN A 47 19.44 -6.28 -24.33
N LEU A 48 19.40 -6.62 -23.03
CA LEU A 48 20.63 -6.80 -22.24
C LEU A 48 21.50 -7.93 -22.78
N SER A 49 20.90 -9.08 -23.10
CA SER A 49 21.61 -10.23 -23.68
C SER A 49 22.22 -9.92 -25.04
N GLU A 50 21.47 -9.21 -25.90
CA GLU A 50 21.96 -8.75 -27.20
C GLU A 50 23.15 -7.80 -27.02
N ARG A 51 23.05 -6.85 -26.08
CA ARG A 51 24.11 -5.87 -25.84
C ARG A 51 25.40 -6.51 -25.30
N ASP A 52 25.28 -7.54 -24.45
CA ASP A 52 26.42 -8.31 -23.97
C ASP A 52 27.09 -9.08 -25.11
N THR A 53 26.30 -9.63 -26.04
CA THR A 53 26.79 -10.28 -27.26
C THR A 53 27.53 -9.29 -28.16
N GLN A 54 26.96 -8.09 -28.36
CA GLN A 54 27.61 -7.01 -29.14
C GLN A 54 28.93 -6.56 -28.52
N LEU A 55 29.05 -6.53 -27.18
CA LEU A 55 30.32 -6.25 -26.52
C LEU A 55 31.36 -7.34 -26.76
N GLU A 56 30.98 -8.62 -26.83
CA GLU A 56 31.89 -9.70 -27.20
C GLU A 56 32.40 -9.55 -28.64
N ASP A 57 31.50 -9.27 -29.58
CA ASP A 57 31.85 -9.04 -30.98
C ASP A 57 32.78 -7.83 -31.14
N LEU A 58 32.49 -6.74 -30.44
CA LEU A 58 33.34 -5.53 -30.43
C LEU A 58 34.72 -5.83 -29.84
N ARG A 59 34.80 -6.64 -28.78
CA ARG A 59 36.06 -7.06 -28.19
C ARG A 59 36.94 -7.82 -29.18
N GLY A 60 36.34 -8.73 -29.94
CA GLY A 60 37.02 -9.47 -31.01
C GLY A 60 37.53 -8.54 -32.12
N LYS A 61 36.71 -7.56 -32.53
CA LYS A 61 37.11 -6.55 -33.54
C LYS A 61 38.17 -5.58 -33.04
N ALA A 62 38.26 -5.35 -31.73
CA ALA A 62 39.26 -4.52 -31.08
C ALA A 62 40.62 -5.22 -30.88
N GLN A 63 40.82 -6.43 -31.40
CA GLN A 63 42.06 -7.17 -31.25
C GLN A 63 43.27 -6.37 -31.73
N GLY A 64 44.27 -6.22 -30.85
CA GLY A 64 45.48 -5.42 -31.09
C GLY A 64 45.40 -3.99 -30.55
N ASN A 65 44.26 -3.56 -29.99
CA ASN A 65 44.13 -2.32 -29.22
C ASN A 65 43.82 -2.64 -27.76
N GLU A 66 44.87 -2.70 -26.94
CA GLU A 66 44.78 -3.10 -25.52
C GLU A 66 43.90 -2.15 -24.69
N GLU A 67 43.94 -0.85 -24.95
CA GLU A 67 43.13 0.15 -24.22
C GLU A 67 41.63 -0.03 -24.49
N LEU A 68 41.27 -0.28 -25.76
CA LEU A 68 39.89 -0.53 -26.15
C LEU A 68 39.38 -1.87 -25.60
N GLN A 69 40.22 -2.92 -25.61
CA GLN A 69 39.88 -4.21 -25.02
C GLN A 69 39.68 -4.10 -23.51
N ALA A 70 40.56 -3.40 -22.79
CA ALA A 70 40.42 -3.16 -21.36
C ALA A 70 39.13 -2.40 -21.01
N THR A 71 38.77 -1.40 -21.83
CA THR A 71 37.51 -0.66 -21.67
C THR A 71 36.30 -1.58 -21.86
N ILE A 72 36.32 -2.44 -22.88
CA ILE A 72 35.22 -3.38 -23.13
C ILE A 72 35.10 -4.41 -21.98
N ASP A 73 36.22 -4.90 -21.46
CA ASP A 73 36.23 -5.84 -20.34
C ASP A 73 35.68 -5.19 -19.07
N SER A 74 36.06 -3.94 -18.79
CA SER A 74 35.49 -3.15 -17.68
C SER A 74 33.98 -2.93 -17.84
N LEU A 75 33.50 -2.63 -19.06
CA LEU A 75 32.07 -2.47 -19.34
C LEU A 75 31.29 -3.78 -19.15
N LYS A 76 31.87 -4.92 -19.50
CA LYS A 76 31.25 -6.24 -19.24
C LYS A 76 31.16 -6.53 -17.76
N GLU A 77 32.24 -6.28 -17.01
CA GLU A 77 32.25 -6.51 -15.57
C GLU A 77 31.26 -5.58 -14.84
N ALA A 78 31.16 -4.31 -15.23
CA ALA A 78 30.15 -3.40 -14.70
C ALA A 78 28.73 -3.89 -14.98
N ASN A 79 28.49 -4.43 -16.19
CA ASN A 79 27.21 -5.01 -16.57
C ASN A 79 26.84 -6.24 -15.73
N THR A 80 27.78 -7.18 -15.51
CA THR A 80 27.53 -8.37 -14.69
C THR A 80 27.27 -8.00 -13.24
N GLN A 81 28.07 -7.11 -12.66
CA GLN A 81 27.86 -6.61 -11.30
C GLN A 81 26.51 -5.91 -11.15
N ALA A 82 26.11 -5.08 -12.13
CA ALA A 82 24.80 -4.44 -12.13
C ALA A 82 23.67 -5.47 -12.15
N LYS A 83 23.77 -6.50 -13.01
CA LYS A 83 22.79 -7.58 -13.10
C LYS A 83 22.65 -8.33 -11.78
N GLU A 84 23.76 -8.73 -11.17
CA GLU A 84 23.77 -9.42 -9.87
C GLU A 84 23.17 -8.55 -8.76
N SER A 85 23.51 -7.26 -8.73
CA SER A 85 22.94 -6.30 -7.78
C SER A 85 21.42 -6.16 -7.95
N TYR A 86 20.94 -6.02 -9.18
CA TYR A 86 19.50 -5.94 -9.45
C TYR A 86 18.77 -7.23 -9.11
N GLU A 87 19.33 -8.39 -9.45
CA GLU A 87 18.74 -9.68 -9.10
C GLU A 87 18.66 -9.87 -7.58
N LYS A 88 19.71 -9.44 -6.85
CA LYS A 88 19.71 -9.43 -5.38
C LYS A 88 18.62 -8.51 -4.83
N GLN A 89 18.55 -7.26 -5.30
CA GLN A 89 17.54 -6.30 -4.86
C GLN A 89 16.12 -6.80 -5.13
N LEU A 90 15.88 -7.41 -6.30
CA LEU A 90 14.57 -7.95 -6.64
C LEU A 90 14.18 -9.12 -5.74
N LYS A 91 15.13 -10.04 -5.46
CA LYS A 91 14.91 -11.15 -4.50
C LYS A 91 14.62 -10.62 -3.10
N GLU A 92 15.37 -9.62 -2.64
CA GLU A 92 15.19 -9.00 -1.33
C GLU A 92 13.84 -8.27 -1.23
N GLN A 93 13.45 -7.51 -2.25
CA GLN A 93 12.14 -6.86 -2.31
C GLN A 93 11.00 -7.88 -2.27
N LYS A 94 11.09 -8.95 -3.07
CA LYS A 94 10.09 -10.03 -3.06
C LYS A 94 10.02 -10.70 -1.69
N PHE A 95 11.18 -10.99 -1.09
CA PHE A 95 11.26 -11.57 0.25
C PHE A 95 10.57 -10.68 1.29
N ASN A 96 10.92 -9.39 1.31
CA ASN A 96 10.36 -8.41 2.24
C ASN A 96 8.85 -8.28 2.07
N TYR A 97 8.37 -8.20 0.83
CA TYR A 97 6.94 -8.11 0.53
C TYR A 97 6.17 -9.33 1.02
N GLU A 98 6.64 -10.53 0.70
CA GLU A 98 6.00 -11.77 1.16
C GLU A 98 6.03 -11.87 2.68
N LEU A 99 7.12 -11.44 3.32
CA LEU A 99 7.27 -11.47 4.78
C LEU A 99 6.28 -10.54 5.44
N ASP A 100 6.19 -9.30 4.96
CA ASP A 100 5.24 -8.32 5.46
C ASP A 100 3.80 -8.80 5.23
N ARG A 101 3.50 -9.45 4.09
CA ARG A 101 2.18 -10.03 3.81
C ARG A 101 1.80 -11.12 4.81
N GLU A 102 2.71 -12.06 5.08
CA GLU A 102 2.47 -13.14 6.04
C GLU A 102 2.35 -12.60 7.48
N LEU A 103 3.14 -11.59 7.85
CA LEU A 103 3.01 -10.91 9.14
C LEU A 103 1.66 -10.20 9.30
N MET A 104 1.17 -9.55 8.24
CA MET A 104 -0.17 -8.97 8.23
C MET A 104 -1.26 -10.04 8.31
N ALA A 105 -1.12 -11.15 7.59
CA ALA A 105 -2.04 -12.28 7.65
C ALA A 105 -2.08 -12.92 9.05
N ALA A 106 -0.94 -12.97 9.73
CA ALA A 106 -0.83 -13.41 11.13
C ALA A 106 -1.35 -12.37 12.14
N GLN A 107 -1.82 -11.22 11.65
CA GLN A 107 -2.34 -10.09 12.43
C GLN A 107 -1.34 -9.49 13.42
N ALA A 108 -0.08 -9.37 13.01
CA ALA A 108 0.93 -8.64 13.77
C ALA A 108 0.50 -7.17 13.94
N ARG A 109 0.45 -6.67 15.19
CA ARG A 109 0.14 -5.26 15.50
C ARG A 109 1.19 -4.31 14.97
N ASN A 110 2.46 -4.74 15.00
CA ASN A 110 3.58 -4.02 14.43
C ASN A 110 4.48 -5.03 13.68
N PRO A 111 4.29 -5.17 12.35
CA PRO A 111 5.08 -6.09 11.53
C PRO A 111 6.59 -5.85 11.65
N VAL A 112 7.03 -4.59 11.79
CA VAL A 112 8.46 -4.25 11.94
C VAL A 112 9.03 -4.82 13.23
N ALA A 113 8.29 -4.74 14.34
CA ALA A 113 8.72 -5.28 15.62
C ALA A 113 8.74 -6.80 15.63
N VAL A 114 7.69 -7.44 15.10
CA VAL A 114 7.63 -8.92 15.00
C VAL A 114 8.75 -9.43 14.10
N ARG A 115 8.99 -8.75 12.97
CA ARG A 115 10.08 -9.07 12.05
C ARG A 115 11.46 -9.06 12.71
N ALA A 116 11.70 -8.14 13.64
CA ALA A 116 12.97 -8.07 14.36
C ALA A 116 13.21 -9.24 15.32
N LEU A 117 12.15 -9.98 15.69
CA LEU A 117 12.22 -11.16 16.55
C LEU A 117 12.32 -12.47 15.74
N LEU A 118 12.19 -12.39 14.42
CA LEU A 118 12.28 -13.54 13.53
C LEU A 118 13.73 -13.88 13.18
N ASP A 119 14.02 -15.17 13.06
CA ASP A 119 15.30 -15.65 12.56
C ASP A 119 15.24 -15.73 11.03
N THR A 120 15.83 -14.71 10.39
CA THR A 120 15.87 -14.56 8.94
C THR A 120 16.76 -15.59 8.23
N GLU A 121 17.61 -16.34 8.94
CA GLU A 121 18.43 -17.41 8.35
C GLU A 121 17.61 -18.68 8.07
N VAL A 122 16.59 -18.91 8.88
CA VAL A 122 15.66 -20.04 8.75
C VAL A 122 14.56 -19.73 7.72
N ILE A 123 14.20 -18.46 7.58
CA ILE A 123 13.15 -18.00 6.68
C ILE A 123 13.66 -17.92 5.25
N LYS A 124 13.04 -18.67 4.33
CA LYS A 124 13.45 -18.73 2.92
C LYS A 124 12.25 -18.63 1.99
N LEU A 125 12.47 -18.02 0.82
CA LEU A 125 11.55 -18.14 -0.31
C LEU A 125 11.73 -19.50 -0.97
N ASP A 126 10.64 -20.17 -1.28
CA ASP A 126 10.63 -21.34 -2.15
C ASP A 126 10.55 -20.95 -3.65
N GLU A 127 10.51 -21.97 -4.51
CA GLU A 127 10.42 -21.80 -5.98
C GLU A 127 9.14 -21.08 -6.41
N ASP A 128 8.05 -21.26 -5.65
CA ASP A 128 6.78 -20.58 -5.88
C ASP A 128 6.79 -19.14 -5.35
N GLY A 129 7.84 -18.75 -4.62
CA GLY A 129 7.97 -17.45 -3.98
C GLY A 129 7.16 -17.31 -2.70
N LYS A 130 6.78 -18.42 -2.05
CA LYS A 130 6.19 -18.43 -0.72
C LYS A 130 7.28 -18.54 0.34
N ILE A 131 6.98 -18.03 1.52
CA ILE A 131 7.88 -18.12 2.65
C ILE A 131 7.74 -19.48 3.35
N LYS A 132 8.88 -20.12 3.59
CA LYS A 132 9.02 -21.33 4.42
C LYS A 132 9.74 -20.99 5.72
N GLY A 133 9.44 -21.75 6.78
CA GLY A 133 10.07 -21.60 8.10
C GLY A 133 9.52 -20.47 8.97
N LEU A 134 8.59 -19.66 8.44
CA LEU A 134 7.97 -18.56 9.18
C LEU A 134 6.83 -19.01 10.11
N SER A 135 5.99 -19.95 9.67
CA SER A 135 4.80 -20.37 10.43
C SER A 135 5.12 -20.85 11.84
N GLU A 136 6.14 -21.71 11.98
CA GLU A 136 6.58 -22.25 13.27
C GLU A 136 7.09 -21.15 14.21
N GLN A 137 7.82 -20.16 13.67
CA GLN A 137 8.30 -19.02 14.47
C GLN A 137 7.15 -18.11 14.92
N LEU A 138 6.15 -17.90 14.06
CA LEU A 138 4.98 -17.09 14.41
C LEU A 138 4.11 -17.77 15.46
N GLU A 139 3.96 -19.09 15.43
CA GLU A 139 3.27 -19.83 16.49
C GLU A 139 4.00 -19.69 17.83
N GLY A 140 5.32 -19.89 17.87
CA GLY A 140 6.11 -19.69 19.08
C GLY A 140 6.05 -18.24 19.62
N LEU A 141 6.06 -17.24 18.74
CA LEU A 141 5.91 -15.83 19.12
C LEU A 141 4.49 -15.50 19.61
N LYS A 142 3.46 -16.15 19.08
CA LYS A 142 2.08 -15.99 19.58
C LYS A 142 1.93 -16.54 20.99
N GLU A 143 2.64 -17.63 21.33
CA GLU A 143 2.63 -18.21 22.68
C GLU A 143 3.44 -17.38 23.68
N SER A 144 4.65 -16.95 23.30
CA SER A 144 5.57 -16.22 24.18
C SER A 144 5.22 -14.73 24.31
N ASP A 145 4.92 -14.08 23.19
CA ASP A 145 4.74 -12.62 23.07
C ASP A 145 3.40 -12.27 22.40
N SER A 146 2.31 -12.90 22.88
CA SER A 146 0.93 -12.73 22.36
C SER A 146 0.49 -11.27 22.18
N TYR A 147 1.00 -10.33 22.99
CA TYR A 147 0.70 -8.90 22.91
C TYR A 147 1.13 -8.24 21.58
N LEU A 148 2.04 -8.87 20.84
CA LEU A 148 2.49 -8.42 19.51
C LEU A 148 1.45 -8.68 18.41
N PHE A 149 0.46 -9.54 18.68
CA PHE A 149 -0.58 -9.93 17.74
C PHE A 149 -1.93 -9.39 18.18
N THR A 150 -2.83 -9.16 17.24
CA THR A 150 -4.23 -8.92 17.60
C THR A 150 -4.91 -10.26 17.88
N SER A 151 -5.68 -10.31 18.96
CA SER A 151 -6.59 -11.42 19.23
C SER A 151 -7.75 -11.38 18.25
N GLU A 152 -8.17 -12.53 17.73
CA GLU A 152 -9.33 -12.65 16.81
C GLU A 152 -10.64 -12.11 17.39
N GLU A 153 -10.73 -11.90 18.71
CA GLU A 153 -11.87 -11.26 19.40
C GLU A 153 -11.94 -9.73 19.24
N GLY A 154 -11.01 -9.13 18.50
CA GLY A 154 -10.87 -7.68 18.34
C GLY A 154 -11.51 -7.11 17.09
N ALA A 155 -12.77 -7.43 16.77
CA ALA A 155 -13.56 -6.40 16.09
C ALA A 155 -13.52 -5.16 17.02
N PRO A 156 -13.15 -3.95 16.55
CA PRO A 156 -13.41 -2.78 17.37
C PRO A 156 -14.89 -2.87 17.76
N PRO A 157 -15.26 -2.67 19.05
CA PRO A 157 -16.67 -2.67 19.40
C PRO A 157 -17.31 -1.70 18.43
N SER A 158 -18.23 -2.21 17.59
CA SER A 158 -19.00 -1.37 16.68
C SER A 158 -19.47 -0.21 17.54
N SER A 159 -18.95 0.98 17.26
CA SER A 159 -19.33 2.18 17.98
C SER A 159 -20.73 2.58 17.50
N SER A 160 -21.70 1.70 17.69
CA SER A 160 -23.12 1.94 17.43
C SER A 160 -23.73 2.88 18.47
N ASN A 161 -22.95 3.30 19.47
CA ASN A 161 -23.34 4.28 20.47
C ASN A 161 -22.46 5.53 20.44
N PHE A 162 -22.22 6.10 19.26
CA PHE A 162 -21.98 7.55 19.20
C PHE A 162 -23.33 8.24 19.41
N ASN A 163 -23.64 8.61 20.66
CA ASN A 163 -24.70 9.56 20.94
C ASN A 163 -24.07 10.96 20.82
N PRO A 164 -24.22 11.70 19.70
CA PRO A 164 -23.75 13.06 19.64
C PRO A 164 -24.39 13.83 20.79
N GLY A 165 -23.55 14.49 21.60
CA GLY A 165 -24.03 15.38 22.66
C GLY A 165 -25.12 16.29 22.11
N SER A 166 -26.20 16.45 22.87
CA SER A 166 -27.37 17.26 22.53
C SER A 166 -26.94 18.56 21.86
N LYS A 167 -27.48 18.82 20.66
CA LYS A 167 -27.22 20.05 19.89
C LYS A 167 -27.29 21.25 20.84
N GLN A 168 -26.17 21.93 21.08
CA GLN A 168 -26.21 23.26 21.67
C GLN A 168 -27.16 24.08 20.80
N LYS A 169 -28.19 24.67 21.42
CA LYS A 169 -29.06 25.63 20.75
C LYS A 169 -28.15 26.72 20.18
N MET A 170 -27.90 26.68 18.88
CA MET A 170 -27.42 27.87 18.19
C MET A 170 -28.45 28.95 18.47
N ASN A 171 -27.98 30.06 19.02
CA ASN A 171 -28.78 31.24 19.22
C ASN A 171 -29.10 31.73 17.80
N ASN A 172 -30.26 31.36 17.26
CA ASN A 172 -30.73 31.97 16.02
C ASN A 172 -30.82 33.48 16.31
N PRO A 173 -30.08 34.34 15.61
CA PRO A 173 -30.32 35.77 15.71
C PRO A 173 -31.77 35.99 15.31
N LYS A 174 -32.57 36.63 16.17
CA LYS A 174 -33.89 37.09 15.76
C LYS A 174 -33.67 38.07 14.61
N ASP A 175 -34.34 37.83 13.50
CA ASP A 175 -34.37 38.74 12.37
C ASP A 175 -35.17 39.98 12.80
N VAL A 176 -34.48 40.93 13.44
CA VAL A 176 -35.08 42.20 13.88
C VAL A 176 -34.85 43.21 12.78
N ASP A 177 -35.95 43.72 12.21
CA ASP A 177 -35.90 44.81 11.24
C ASP A 177 -35.16 46.01 11.88
N PRO A 178 -34.00 46.42 11.32
CA PRO A 178 -33.21 47.50 11.88
C PRO A 178 -33.96 48.84 11.94
N TYR A 179 -34.99 49.03 11.10
CA TYR A 179 -35.82 50.23 11.10
C TYR A 179 -36.76 50.28 12.32
N GLU A 180 -37.39 49.16 12.68
CA GLU A 180 -38.23 49.07 13.89
C GLU A 180 -37.40 49.15 15.17
N ALA A 181 -36.24 48.49 15.19
CA ALA A 181 -35.30 48.55 16.33
C ALA A 181 -34.78 49.97 16.56
N GLY A 182 -34.47 50.71 15.47
CA GLY A 182 -34.08 52.12 15.52
C GLY A 182 -35.20 53.01 16.06
N ARG A 183 -36.44 52.81 15.58
CA ARG A 183 -37.62 53.56 16.03
C ARG A 183 -37.92 53.35 17.51
N GLN A 184 -37.84 52.12 18.01
CA GLN A 184 -38.06 51.83 19.44
C GLN A 184 -37.01 52.50 20.32
N ARG A 185 -35.72 52.44 19.95
CA ARG A 185 -34.66 53.16 20.67
C ARG A 185 -34.82 54.67 20.66
N ALA A 186 -35.28 55.26 19.55
CA ALA A 186 -35.54 56.70 19.48
C ALA A 186 -36.70 57.10 20.42
N LEU A 187 -37.78 56.32 20.44
CA LEU A 187 -38.92 56.53 21.35
C LEU A 187 -38.54 56.39 22.83
N GLU A 188 -37.68 55.43 23.17
CA GLU A 188 -37.17 55.24 24.53
C GLU A 188 -36.26 56.40 24.98
N ARG A 189 -35.49 56.98 24.07
CA ARG A 189 -34.66 58.16 24.35
C ARG A 189 -35.52 59.41 24.58
N HIS A 190 -36.52 59.64 23.74
CA HIS A 190 -37.40 60.82 23.88
C HIS A 190 -38.37 60.72 25.06
N LYS A 191 -38.71 59.52 25.54
CA LYS A 191 -39.50 59.36 26.78
C LYS A 191 -38.72 59.65 28.07
N LYS A 192 -37.39 59.77 28.01
CA LYS A 192 -36.54 60.03 29.18
C LYS A 192 -36.20 61.50 29.42
N GLU A 193 -36.64 62.41 28.56
CA GLU A 193 -36.26 63.84 28.62
C GLU A 193 -37.36 64.82 29.05
N GLU A 194 -38.49 64.37 29.61
CA GLU A 194 -39.39 65.27 30.36
C GLU A 194 -39.22 65.02 31.87
N LYS A 195 -38.57 65.97 32.54
CA LYS A 195 -38.42 66.06 33.99
C LYS A 195 -38.88 67.44 34.43
#